data_AF-A0A9D2UGF7-F1
#
_entry.id   AF-A0A9D2UGF7-F1
#
_cell.length_a   1.000
_cell.length_b   1.000
_cell.length_c   1.000
_cell.angle_alpha   90.00
_cell.angle_beta   90.00
_cell.angle_gamma   90.00
#
_symmetry.space_group_name_H-M   'P 1'
#
loop_
_entity.id
_entity.type
_entity.pdbx_description
1 polymer ?
#
loop_
_entity_poly.entity_id
_entity_poly.type
_entity_poly.pdbx_seq_one_letter_code
_entity_poly.pdbx_strand_id
1 'polypeptide(L)'
;KGGTARAVPFADFLTPHLRAACRGKIGAARVFTEPDGGPLKRPHSRDGWFVKAVAVAGIEKHITPHDLRHSAASFAVASGASVKMIQRMLGHKDATMTLNRYADLMDSEIDSVSAAMDAAYRAASGGGVGPGS
;
A
#
# COMPACT_ATOMS: atom_id res chain seq x y z
N LYS A 1 -7.92 -10.03 17.55
CA LYS A 1 -6.98 -11.05 18.09
C LYS A 1 -5.70 -11.00 17.27
N GLY A 2 -4.56 -10.57 17.85
CA GLY A 2 -3.27 -10.39 17.17
C GLY A 2 -2.65 -9.01 17.41
N GLY A 3 -2.25 -8.72 18.65
CA GLY A 3 -1.72 -7.43 19.10
C GLY A 3 -0.28 -7.13 18.65
N THR A 4 0.07 -7.41 17.39
CA THR A 4 1.40 -7.13 16.87
C THR A 4 1.39 -5.76 16.20
N ALA A 5 2.10 -4.79 16.79
CA ALA A 5 2.37 -3.52 16.14
C ALA A 5 3.17 -3.77 14.86
N ARG A 6 2.82 -3.09 13.77
CA ARG A 6 3.50 -3.22 12.47
C ARG A 6 3.77 -1.82 11.93
N ALA A 7 4.96 -1.64 11.37
CA ALA A 7 5.25 -0.47 10.57
C ALA A 7 4.65 -0.67 9.17
N VAL A 8 3.84 0.30 8.73
CA VAL A 8 3.22 0.31 7.41
C VAL A 8 3.74 1.55 6.69
N PRO A 9 4.51 1.40 5.59
CA PRO A 9 4.91 2.54 4.78
C PRO A 9 3.67 3.15 4.12
N PHE A 10 3.69 4.46 3.94
CA PHE A 10 2.64 5.19 3.25
C PHE A 10 3.28 6.26 2.35
N ALA A 11 2.55 6.66 1.31
CA ALA A 11 3.04 7.65 0.35
C ALA A 11 3.11 9.04 0.98
N ASP A 12 4.16 9.81 0.67
CA ASP A 12 4.45 11.07 1.37
C ASP A 12 3.37 12.14 1.20
N PHE A 13 2.56 12.08 0.15
CA PHE A 13 1.41 12.99 -0.02
C PHE A 13 0.39 12.88 1.15
N LEU A 14 0.38 11.77 1.90
CA LEU A 14 -0.47 11.60 3.08
C LEU A 14 0.10 12.31 4.33
N THR A 15 1.39 12.64 4.35
CA THR A 15 2.06 13.29 5.48
C THR A 15 1.33 14.54 5.99
N PRO A 16 0.98 15.55 5.17
CA PRO A 16 0.26 16.74 5.65
C PRO A 16 -1.11 16.41 6.24
N HIS A 17 -1.83 15.45 5.66
CA HIS A 17 -3.15 15.02 6.14
C HIS A 17 -3.07 14.29 7.48
N LEU A 18 -2.11 13.38 7.64
CA LEU A 18 -1.89 12.65 8.89
C LEU A 18 -1.41 13.59 10.00
N ARG A 19 -0.49 14.52 9.68
CA ARG A 19 -0.06 15.56 10.64
C ARG A 19 -1.25 16.39 11.11
N ALA A 20 -2.11 16.83 10.19
CA ALA A 20 -3.32 17.58 10.53
C ALA A 20 -4.26 16.77 11.44
N ALA A 21 -4.46 15.49 11.17
CA ALA A 21 -5.29 14.58 11.97
C ALA A 21 -4.71 14.27 13.36
N CYS A 22 -3.40 14.41 13.53
CA CYS A 22 -2.68 14.21 14.78
C CYS A 22 -2.53 15.50 15.62
N ARG A 23 -2.96 16.67 15.13
CA ARG A 23 -2.82 17.93 15.90
C ARG A 23 -3.54 17.84 17.25
N GLY A 24 -2.85 18.26 18.31
CA GLY A 24 -3.37 18.23 19.68
C GLY A 24 -3.45 16.83 20.30
N LYS A 25 -2.97 15.78 19.62
CA LYS A 25 -2.99 14.40 20.10
C LYS A 25 -1.61 14.01 20.63
N ILE A 26 -1.57 13.42 21.82
CA ILE A 26 -0.35 12.98 22.48
C ILE A 26 -0.44 11.50 22.87
N GLY A 27 0.71 10.82 22.94
CA GLY A 27 0.79 9.42 23.35
C GLY A 27 -0.09 8.50 22.52
N ALA A 28 -0.93 7.70 23.19
CA ALA A 28 -1.80 6.70 22.58
C ALA A 28 -3.18 7.25 22.13
N ALA A 29 -3.30 8.56 21.92
CA ALA A 29 -4.53 9.19 21.46
C ALA A 29 -4.92 8.68 20.05
N ARG A 30 -6.22 8.49 19.82
CA ARG A 30 -6.75 7.95 18.56
C ARG A 30 -6.70 8.98 17.43
N VAL A 31 -6.14 8.60 16.29
CA VAL A 31 -6.08 9.47 15.09
C VAL A 31 -7.46 9.59 14.43
N PHE A 32 -8.22 8.51 14.35
CA PHE A 32 -9.56 8.49 13.75
C PHE A 32 -10.62 8.24 14.82
N THR A 33 -11.47 9.25 15.03
CA THR A 33 -12.49 9.24 16.08
C THR A 33 -13.84 9.69 15.54
N GLU A 34 -14.91 9.23 16.17
CA GLU A 34 -16.23 9.86 16.09
C GLU A 34 -16.20 11.25 16.77
N PRO A 35 -17.22 12.11 16.59
CA PRO A 35 -17.28 13.42 17.24
C PRO A 35 -17.23 13.38 18.78
N ASP A 36 -17.64 12.27 19.38
CA ASP A 36 -17.60 12.02 20.82
C ASP A 36 -16.21 11.58 21.34
N GLY A 37 -15.20 11.49 20.46
CA GLY A 37 -13.85 11.02 20.79
C GLY A 37 -13.72 9.49 20.87
N GLY A 38 -14.83 8.77 20.68
CA GLY A 38 -14.85 7.32 20.55
C GLY A 38 -14.14 6.82 19.29
N PRO A 39 -13.83 5.52 19.19
CA PRO A 39 -13.22 4.96 18.00
C PRO A 39 -14.14 5.12 16.79
N LEU A 40 -13.59 5.54 15.65
CA LEU A 40 -14.32 5.60 14.38
C LEU A 40 -14.99 4.25 14.09
N LYS A 41 -16.31 4.26 13.89
CA LYS A 41 -17.06 3.02 13.65
C LYS A 41 -16.77 2.47 12.26
N ARG A 42 -16.95 1.16 12.12
CA ARG A 42 -16.91 0.53 10.79
C ARG A 42 -17.98 1.19 9.91
N PRO A 43 -17.66 1.54 8.66
CA PRO A 43 -18.65 2.16 7.79
C PRO A 43 -19.79 1.19 7.53
N HIS A 44 -21.01 1.70 7.66
CA HIS A 44 -22.19 1.00 7.16
C HIS A 44 -22.13 0.94 5.63
N SER A 45 -22.57 -0.19 5.07
CA SER A 45 -22.46 -0.47 3.63
C SER A 45 -23.36 0.40 2.75
N ARG A 46 -24.36 1.09 3.32
CA ARG A 46 -25.37 1.85 2.55
C ARG A 46 -25.41 3.34 2.83
N ASP A 47 -25.07 3.77 4.04
CA ASP A 47 -25.30 5.15 4.52
C ASP A 47 -24.19 5.68 5.45
N GLY A 48 -23.11 4.91 5.62
CA GLY A 48 -21.99 5.27 6.49
C GLY A 48 -21.12 6.40 5.93
N TRP A 49 -20.17 6.85 6.75
CA TRP A 49 -19.18 7.88 6.38
C TRP A 49 -18.47 7.57 5.06
N PHE A 50 -18.20 6.29 4.78
CA PHE A 50 -17.51 5.87 3.57
C PHE A 50 -18.36 6.09 2.32
N VAL A 51 -19.65 5.73 2.34
CA VAL A 51 -20.56 5.96 1.22
C VAL A 51 -20.66 7.45 0.90
N LYS A 52 -20.72 8.30 1.92
CA LYS A 52 -20.69 9.76 1.76
C LYS A 52 -19.37 10.24 1.14
N ALA A 53 -18.24 9.70 1.57
CA ALA A 53 -16.93 10.04 1.00
C ALA A 53 -16.82 9.62 -0.48
N VAL A 54 -17.33 8.45 -0.84
CA VAL A 54 -17.38 7.94 -2.22
C VAL A 54 -18.24 8.86 -3.10
N ALA A 55 -19.40 9.30 -2.59
CA ALA A 55 -20.27 10.23 -3.30
C ALA A 55 -19.61 11.61 -3.52
N VAL A 56 -18.92 12.15 -2.50
CA VAL A 56 -18.15 13.40 -2.61
C VAL A 56 -17.01 13.28 -3.62
N ALA A 57 -16.41 12.09 -3.73
CA ALA A 57 -15.38 11.81 -4.73
C ALA A 57 -15.93 11.63 -6.17
N GLY A 58 -17.25 11.69 -6.38
CA GLY A 58 -17.86 11.53 -7.69
C GLY A 58 -17.79 10.10 -8.25
N ILE A 59 -17.61 9.10 -7.39
CA ILE A 59 -17.50 7.71 -7.81
C ILE A 59 -18.89 7.08 -7.82
N GLU A 60 -19.38 6.73 -9.01
CA GLU A 60 -20.71 6.11 -9.20
C GLU A 60 -20.72 4.61 -8.83
N LYS A 61 -19.56 3.96 -8.89
CA LYS A 61 -19.44 2.53 -8.57
C LYS A 61 -19.56 2.31 -7.06
N HIS A 62 -20.28 1.25 -6.68
CA HIS A 62 -20.22 0.76 -5.31
C HIS A 62 -18.81 0.23 -5.00
N ILE A 63 -18.10 0.94 -4.13
CA ILE A 63 -16.80 0.53 -3.60
C ILE A 63 -16.86 0.40 -2.09
N THR A 64 -15.98 -0.42 -1.55
CA THR A 64 -15.83 -0.69 -0.12
C THR A 64 -14.41 -0.32 0.34
N PRO A 65 -14.16 -0.17 1.65
CA PRO A 65 -12.78 0.00 2.14
C PRO A 65 -11.85 -1.17 1.78
N HIS A 66 -12.40 -2.36 1.52
CA HIS A 66 -11.63 -3.50 1.06
C HIS A 66 -11.11 -3.30 -0.38
N ASP A 67 -11.86 -2.61 -1.23
CA ASP A 67 -11.43 -2.27 -2.60
C ASP A 67 -10.29 -1.26 -2.58
N LEU A 68 -10.30 -0.30 -1.65
CA LEU A 68 -9.18 0.62 -1.45
C LEU A 68 -7.92 -0.12 -1.01
N ARG A 69 -8.05 -1.08 -0.09
CA ARG A 69 -6.94 -1.95 0.33
C ARG A 69 -6.40 -2.76 -0.85
N HIS A 70 -7.26 -3.25 -1.72
CA HIS A 70 -6.83 -3.95 -2.93
C HIS A 70 -6.07 -3.02 -3.88
N SER A 71 -6.58 -1.82 -4.09
CA SER A 71 -5.96 -0.82 -4.97
C SER A 71 -4.58 -0.40 -4.43
N ALA A 72 -4.45 -0.19 -3.12
CA ALA A 72 -3.17 0.12 -2.50
C ALA A 72 -2.14 -1.00 -2.69
N ALA A 73 -2.56 -2.26 -2.60
CA ALA A 73 -1.66 -3.39 -2.88
C ALA A 73 -1.26 -3.45 -4.35
N SER A 74 -2.19 -3.24 -5.30
CA SER A 74 -1.88 -3.16 -6.72
C SER A 74 -0.87 -2.06 -7.03
N PHE A 75 -1.01 -0.87 -6.43
CA PHE A 75 -0.04 0.20 -6.59
C PHE A 75 1.33 -0.16 -6.00
N ALA A 76 1.37 -0.82 -4.84
CA ALA A 76 2.63 -1.27 -4.25
C ALA A 76 3.33 -2.30 -5.15
N VAL A 77 2.60 -3.28 -5.70
CA VAL A 77 3.11 -4.25 -6.66
C VAL A 77 3.68 -3.53 -7.87
N ALA A 78 2.89 -2.69 -8.54
CA ALA A 78 3.30 -1.96 -9.74
C ALA A 78 4.44 -0.95 -9.51
N SER A 79 4.78 -0.65 -8.25
CA SER A 79 5.94 0.19 -7.89
C SER A 79 7.20 -0.65 -7.59
N GLY A 80 7.19 -1.96 -7.90
CA GLY A 80 8.28 -2.89 -7.60
C GLY A 80 8.44 -3.23 -6.12
N ALA A 81 7.41 -3.06 -5.29
CA ALA A 81 7.52 -3.41 -3.87
C ALA A 81 7.68 -4.92 -3.70
N SER A 82 8.69 -5.33 -2.93
CA SER A 82 8.89 -6.75 -2.64
C SER A 82 7.64 -7.39 -2.02
N VAL A 83 7.39 -8.66 -2.34
CA VAL A 83 6.31 -9.49 -1.76
C VAL A 83 6.27 -9.37 -0.24
N LYS A 84 7.43 -9.40 0.42
CA LYS A 84 7.56 -9.27 1.88
C LYS A 84 7.08 -7.91 2.39
N MET A 85 7.29 -6.84 1.64
CA MET A 85 6.77 -5.50 1.97
C MET A 85 5.25 -5.47 1.84
N ILE A 86 4.71 -6.00 0.75
CA ILE A 86 3.26 -6.05 0.51
C ILE A 86 2.56 -6.89 1.59
N GLN A 87 3.13 -8.03 1.96
CA GLN A 87 2.63 -8.85 3.08
C GLN A 87 2.62 -8.10 4.41
N ARG A 88 3.67 -7.33 4.70
CA ARG A 88 3.74 -6.50 5.92
C ARG A 88 2.68 -5.40 5.91
N MET A 89 2.54 -4.70 4.79
CA MET A 89 1.57 -3.62 4.58
C MET A 89 0.13 -4.13 4.72
N LEU A 90 -0.19 -5.28 4.14
CA LEU A 90 -1.51 -5.89 4.25
C LEU A 90 -1.71 -6.55 5.63
N GLY A 91 -0.66 -7.07 6.21
CA GLY A 91 -0.75 -7.75 7.48
C GLY A 91 -1.39 -9.14 7.39
N HIS A 92 -1.45 -9.74 6.19
CA HIS A 92 -1.84 -11.13 6.01
C HIS A 92 -0.82 -12.03 6.73
N LYS A 93 -1.30 -13.00 7.50
CA LYS A 93 -0.45 -14.07 8.05
C LYS A 93 0.01 -15.03 6.95
N ASP A 94 -0.74 -15.08 5.85
CA ASP A 94 -0.48 -15.99 4.74
C ASP A 94 -0.15 -15.17 3.47
N ALA A 95 1.06 -15.40 2.93
CA ALA A 95 1.55 -14.81 1.69
C ALA A 95 0.68 -15.15 0.49
N THR A 96 0.09 -16.34 0.53
CA THR A 96 -0.46 -17.05 -0.62
C THR A 96 -1.69 -16.35 -1.18
N MET A 97 -2.51 -15.76 -0.32
CA MET A 97 -3.68 -14.95 -0.74
C MET A 97 -3.28 -13.66 -1.47
N THR A 98 -2.17 -13.04 -1.07
CA THR A 98 -1.65 -11.84 -1.74
C THR A 98 -0.96 -12.23 -3.05
N LEU A 99 -0.12 -13.26 -3.01
CA LEU A 99 0.62 -13.72 -4.18
C LEU A 99 -0.34 -14.17 -5.30
N ASN A 100 -1.30 -15.04 -4.98
CA ASN A 100 -2.24 -15.58 -5.99
C ASN A 100 -3.14 -14.50 -6.59
N ARG A 101 -3.41 -13.40 -5.87
CA ARG A 101 -4.31 -12.33 -6.35
C ARG A 101 -3.58 -11.26 -7.16
N TYR A 102 -2.26 -11.17 -7.06
CA TYR A 102 -1.46 -10.15 -7.74
C TYR A 102 -0.33 -10.73 -8.61
N ALA A 103 -0.23 -12.06 -8.73
CA ALA A 103 0.78 -12.74 -9.55
C ALA A 103 0.79 -12.22 -10.98
N ASP A 104 -0.39 -12.05 -11.61
CA ASP A 104 -0.50 -11.55 -12.98
C ASP A 104 0.10 -10.15 -13.17
N LEU A 105 0.09 -9.30 -12.13
CA LEU A 105 0.75 -7.98 -12.18
C LEU A 105 2.27 -8.12 -12.08
N MET A 106 2.76 -9.08 -11.31
CA MET A 106 4.20 -9.35 -11.16
C MET A 106 4.79 -10.00 -12.42
N ASP A 107 4.01 -10.79 -13.16
CA ASP A 107 4.46 -11.40 -14.42
C ASP A 107 4.83 -10.32 -15.47
N SER A 108 4.13 -9.18 -15.46
CA SER A 108 4.47 -8.03 -16.31
C SER A 108 5.75 -7.29 -15.90
N GLU A 109 6.29 -7.54 -14.71
CA GLU A 109 7.54 -6.93 -14.22
C GLU A 109 8.79 -7.76 -14.53
N ILE A 110 8.65 -8.98 -15.07
CA ILE A 110 9.78 -9.90 -15.35
C ILE A 110 10.81 -9.26 -16.31
N ASP A 111 10.37 -8.49 -17.29
CA ASP A 111 11.27 -7.76 -18.21
C ASP A 111 12.09 -6.70 -17.47
N SER A 112 11.49 -6.05 -16.47
CA SER A 112 12.19 -5.06 -15.63
C SER A 112 13.23 -5.70 -14.71
N VAL A 113 12.99 -6.93 -14.27
CA VAL A 113 13.95 -7.72 -13.46
C VAL A 113 15.17 -8.05 -14.30
N SER A 114 14.97 -8.50 -15.54
CA SER A 114 16.08 -8.79 -16.46
C SER A 114 16.94 -7.55 -16.71
N ALA A 115 16.32 -6.40 -16.98
CA ALA A 115 17.03 -5.13 -17.15
C ALA A 115 17.78 -4.70 -15.87
N ALA A 116 17.20 -4.91 -14.68
CA ALA A 116 17.85 -4.60 -13.40
C ALA A 116 19.03 -5.54 -13.10
N MET A 117 18.92 -6.83 -13.44
CA MET A 117 20.02 -7.80 -13.33
C MET A 117 21.19 -7.42 -14.25
N ASP A 118 20.91 -7.04 -15.50
CA ASP A 118 21.91 -6.55 -16.44
C ASP A 118 22.60 -5.29 -15.92
N ALA A 119 21.85 -4.33 -15.39
CA ALA A 119 22.39 -3.11 -14.82
C ALA A 119 23.27 -3.38 -13.60
N ALA A 120 22.82 -4.26 -12.69
CA ALA A 120 23.58 -4.67 -11.52
C ALA A 120 24.86 -5.43 -11.89
N TYR A 121 24.78 -6.32 -12.89
CA TYR A 121 25.94 -7.01 -13.44
C TYR A 121 26.95 -6.02 -14.01
N ARG A 122 26.52 -5.07 -14.87
CA ARG A 122 27.39 -4.03 -15.44
C ARG A 122 28.02 -3.12 -14.39
N ALA A 123 27.28 -2.78 -13.34
CA ALA A 123 27.79 -1.98 -12.23
C ALA A 123 28.83 -2.75 -11.39
N ALA A 124 28.58 -4.04 -11.11
CA ALA A 124 29.49 -4.89 -10.35
C ALA A 124 30.73 -5.31 -11.14
N SER A 125 30.63 -5.42 -12.47
CA SER A 125 31.73 -5.80 -13.36
C SER A 125 32.64 -4.63 -13.75
N GLY A 126 32.36 -3.40 -13.30
CA GLY A 126 33.29 -2.26 -13.29
C GLY A 126 34.19 -2.11 -14.53
N GLY A 127 33.71 -1.45 -15.58
CA GLY A 127 34.59 -0.71 -16.49
C GLY A 127 35.59 -1.51 -17.34
N GLY A 128 35.19 -2.64 -17.93
CA GLY A 128 36.09 -3.40 -18.80
C GLY A 128 35.41 -4.28 -19.85
N VAL A 129 34.69 -3.69 -20.80
CA VAL A 129 34.52 -4.31 -22.13
C VAL A 129 34.80 -3.23 -23.18
N GLY A 130 36.04 -3.21 -23.65
CA GLY A 130 36.37 -2.53 -24.90
C GLY A 130 35.70 -3.26 -26.07
N PRO A 131 35.33 -2.56 -27.15
CA PRO A 131 34.84 -3.22 -28.35
C PRO A 131 36.02 -3.87 -29.10
N GLY A 132 35.96 -5.17 -29.28
CA GLY A 132 36.83 -5.95 -30.17
C GLY A 132 36.34 -7.40 -30.14
N SER A 133 35.93 -8.02 -31.24
CA SER A 133 36.02 -7.72 -32.66
C SER A 133 34.81 -8.28 -33.40
#